data_AF-A0A846PD86-F1
#
_entry.id   AF-A0A846PD86-F1
#
_cell.length_a   1.000
_cell.length_b   1.000
_cell.length_c   1.000
_cell.angle_alpha   90.00
_cell.angle_beta   90.00
_cell.angle_gamma   90.00
#
_symmetry.space_group_name_H-M   'P 1'
#
loop_
_entity.id
_entity.type
_entity.pdbx_description
1 polymer ?
#
loop_
_entity_poly.entity_id
_entity_poly.type
_entity_poly.pdbx_seq_one_letter_code
_entity_poly.pdbx_strand_id
1 'polypeptide(L)'
;MCYDNAFSQIWLEPDIDLSFEIQPGRYCVGYTIVSSSESRSHIALEPWKDIKPCPSESKVRKGHKCPSCYQADLVHPCLICDGTKCSAEPSVRKSCQEATAYVYLASFGSNRLKVGVAHKTRIPRRWVEQGANLAKKIIVG
;
A
#
# COMPACT_ATOMS: atom_id res chain seq x y z
N MET A 1 19.86 -4.99 2.54
CA MET A 1 18.50 -4.39 2.52
C MET A 1 18.03 -4.40 1.08
N CYS A 2 16.95 -5.09 0.73
CA CYS A 2 16.28 -4.89 -0.55
C CYS A 2 15.49 -3.57 -0.48
N TYR A 3 16.22 -2.46 -0.54
CA TYR A 3 15.65 -1.12 -0.66
C TYR A 3 16.31 -0.49 -1.89
N ASP A 4 15.77 -0.82 -3.07
CA ASP A 4 16.25 -0.27 -4.33
C ASP A 4 15.23 0.72 -4.89
N ASN A 5 14.82 1.68 -4.05
CA ASN A 5 13.90 2.79 -4.36
C ASN A 5 12.54 2.40 -5.01
N ALA A 6 12.21 1.11 -5.00
CA ALA A 6 11.09 0.46 -5.65
C ALA A 6 10.89 -0.94 -5.06
N PHE A 7 9.71 -1.54 -5.28
CA PHE A 7 9.59 -3.00 -5.17
C PHE A 7 10.45 -3.62 -6.27
N SER A 8 11.65 -4.09 -5.92
CA SER A 8 12.53 -4.80 -6.83
C SER A 8 11.85 -6.11 -7.24
N GLN A 9 11.55 -6.28 -8.52
CA GLN A 9 11.15 -7.58 -9.06
C GLN A 9 12.42 -8.41 -9.24
N ILE A 10 12.47 -9.56 -8.59
CA ILE A 10 13.52 -10.56 -8.78
C ILE A 10 12.91 -11.64 -9.66
N TRP A 11 13.41 -11.77 -10.89
CA TRP A 11 13.03 -12.85 -11.78
C TRP A 11 13.74 -14.12 -11.33
N LEU A 12 12.97 -15.19 -11.16
CA LEU A 12 13.51 -16.50 -10.81
C LEU A 12 13.61 -17.33 -12.09
N GLU A 13 14.81 -17.86 -12.33
CA GLU A 13 15.03 -18.90 -13.32
C GLU A 13 14.84 -20.29 -12.67
N PRO A 14 14.52 -21.34 -13.45
CA PRO A 14 14.50 -22.70 -12.94
C PRO A 14 15.81 -23.03 -12.20
N ASP A 15 15.69 -23.76 -11.08
CA ASP A 15 16.82 -24.23 -10.27
C ASP A 15 17.65 -23.14 -9.55
N ILE A 16 17.16 -21.91 -9.46
CA ILE A 16 17.74 -20.86 -8.59
C ILE A 16 17.17 -20.97 -7.17
N ASP A 17 18.05 -21.16 -6.19
CA ASP A 17 17.72 -21.02 -4.78
C ASP A 17 17.72 -19.54 -4.36
N LEU A 18 16.56 -19.06 -3.91
CA LEU A 18 16.38 -17.71 -3.39
C LEU A 18 16.34 -17.73 -1.86
N SER A 19 17.42 -17.28 -1.22
CA SER A 19 17.50 -17.13 0.24
C SER A 19 17.56 -15.66 0.64
N PHE A 20 16.71 -15.25 1.58
CA PHE A 20 16.78 -13.93 2.22
C PHE A 20 17.04 -14.06 3.71
N GLU A 21 17.94 -13.24 4.22
CA GLU A 21 18.09 -13.04 5.65
C GLU A 21 17.28 -11.81 6.09
N ILE A 22 16.31 -12.02 6.98
CA ILE A 22 15.53 -10.93 7.56
C ILE A 22 16.34 -10.32 8.70
N GLN A 23 16.89 -9.13 8.45
CA GLN A 23 17.62 -8.37 9.47
C GLN A 23 16.68 -7.95 10.62
N PRO A 24 17.09 -8.10 11.88
CA PRO A 24 16.26 -7.78 13.02
C PRO A 24 16.02 -6.26 13.11
N GLY A 25 14.80 -5.89 13.46
CA GLY A 25 14.40 -4.50 13.62
C GLY A 25 13.26 -4.12 12.69
N ARG A 26 12.89 -2.85 12.76
CA ARG A 26 11.77 -2.29 12.01
C ARG A 26 12.20 -0.91 11.56
N TYR A 27 12.02 -0.64 10.28
CA TYR A 27 12.49 0.59 9.64
C TYR A 27 11.32 1.34 9.03
N CYS A 28 11.46 2.66 8.97
CA CYS A 28 10.45 3.53 8.38
C CYS A 28 10.31 3.23 6.88
N VAL A 29 9.07 2.99 6.43
CA VAL A 29 8.80 2.68 5.03
C VAL A 29 8.66 3.92 4.14
N GLY A 30 8.60 5.12 4.74
CA GLY A 30 8.41 6.38 4.03
C GLY A 30 7.03 7.01 4.24
N TYR A 31 6.64 7.91 3.33
CA TYR A 31 5.41 8.71 3.42
C TYR A 31 4.68 8.79 2.09
N THR A 32 3.36 9.01 2.13
CA THR A 32 2.54 9.13 0.91
C THR A 32 2.31 10.58 0.51
N ILE A 33 2.39 10.82 -0.80
CA ILE A 33 2.04 12.09 -1.46
C ILE A 33 0.90 11.86 -2.45
N VAL A 34 0.20 12.93 -2.84
CA VAL A 34 -0.76 12.87 -3.95
C VAL A 34 0.01 12.85 -5.26
N SER A 35 -0.30 11.89 -6.14
CA SER A 35 0.32 11.79 -7.47
C SER A 35 -0.10 13.01 -8.30
N SER A 36 0.87 13.78 -8.79
CA SER A 36 0.62 14.70 -9.90
C SER A 36 0.62 13.92 -11.21
N SER A 37 -0.18 14.34 -12.17
CA SER A 37 -0.40 13.68 -13.47
C SER A 37 0.86 13.52 -14.35
N GLU A 38 2.01 14.06 -13.93
CA GLU A 38 3.21 14.20 -14.75
C GLU A 38 4.30 13.17 -14.45
N SER A 39 4.26 12.48 -13.30
CA SER A 39 5.24 11.43 -12.98
C SER A 39 4.56 10.07 -12.85
N ARG A 40 4.20 9.46 -13.98
CA ARG A 40 3.90 8.02 -14.01
C ARG A 40 5.19 7.25 -13.79
N SER A 41 5.65 7.18 -12.53
CA SER A 41 6.54 6.10 -12.16
C SER A 41 5.80 4.78 -12.46
N HIS A 42 6.51 3.77 -12.96
CA HIS A 42 5.94 2.46 -13.28
C HIS A 42 5.37 1.71 -12.04
N ILE A 43 5.29 2.38 -10.88
CA ILE A 43 4.87 1.85 -9.59
C ILE A 43 3.85 2.82 -8.94
N ALA A 44 2.99 3.47 -9.72
CA ALA A 44 1.81 4.13 -9.15
C ALA A 44 0.90 3.03 -8.54
N LEU A 45 1.08 2.78 -7.25
CA LEU A 45 0.37 1.75 -6.49
C LEU A 45 -1.14 2.03 -6.47
N GLU A 46 -1.52 3.30 -6.55
CA GLU A 46 -2.88 3.77 -6.76
C GLU A 46 -2.82 5.03 -7.64
N PRO A 47 -3.79 5.27 -8.53
CA PRO A 47 -3.71 6.35 -9.53
C PRO A 47 -3.66 7.77 -8.94
N TRP A 48 -3.87 7.93 -7.64
CA TRP A 48 -3.95 9.22 -6.96
C TRP A 48 -2.90 9.40 -5.85
N LYS A 49 -2.07 8.38 -5.53
CA LYS A 49 -1.01 8.49 -4.52
C LYS A 49 0.28 7.78 -4.91
N ASP A 50 1.39 8.38 -4.49
CA ASP A 50 2.72 7.82 -4.57
C ASP A 50 3.32 7.64 -3.18
N ILE A 51 4.25 6.70 -3.04
CA ILE A 51 5.06 6.50 -1.82
C ILE A 51 6.46 7.06 -2.07
N LYS A 52 6.93 7.92 -1.19
CA LYS A 52 8.33 8.35 -1.13
C LYS A 52 9.04 7.59 -0.01
N PRO A 53 10.24 7.03 -0.25
CA PRO A 53 10.99 6.30 0.77
C PRO A 53 11.40 7.23 1.92
N CYS A 54 11.69 6.66 3.08
CA CYS A 54 12.18 7.43 4.22
C CYS A 54 13.59 7.97 3.92
N PRO A 55 13.81 9.29 3.88
CA PRO A 55 15.12 9.85 3.53
C PRO A 55 16.23 9.49 4.52
N SER A 56 15.84 9.15 5.75
CA SER A 56 16.75 8.89 6.86
C SER A 56 16.77 7.42 7.29
N GLU A 57 16.09 6.52 6.55
CA GLU A 57 16.01 5.08 6.81
C GLU A 57 15.82 4.72 8.30
N SER A 58 15.01 5.52 9.00
CA SER A 58 15.08 5.53 10.46
C SER A 58 14.49 4.25 11.06
N LYS A 59 15.21 3.67 12.03
CA LYS A 59 14.69 2.58 12.86
C LYS A 59 13.51 3.06 13.69
N VAL A 60 12.40 2.33 13.66
CA VAL A 60 11.17 2.66 14.37
C VAL A 60 10.87 1.63 15.46
N ARG A 61 10.42 2.08 16.63
CA ARG A 61 10.05 1.20 17.75
C ARG A 61 8.67 0.57 17.57
N LYS A 62 7.74 1.28 16.92
CA LYS A 62 6.35 0.87 16.69
C LYS A 62 5.86 1.46 15.36
N GLY A 63 4.84 0.85 14.75
CA GLY A 63 4.22 1.35 13.52
C GLY A 63 5.07 1.06 12.29
N HIS A 64 4.97 1.86 11.24
CA HIS A 64 5.78 1.68 10.01
C HIS A 64 6.41 3.00 9.54
N LYS A 65 6.22 4.09 10.28
CA LYS A 65 6.69 5.44 9.94
C LYS A 65 7.40 6.07 11.13
N CYS A 66 8.50 6.77 10.85
CA CYS A 66 9.11 7.68 11.82
C CYS A 66 8.30 8.97 11.94
N PRO A 67 8.52 9.80 12.98
CA PRO A 67 7.75 11.03 13.20
C PRO A 67 7.76 11.99 12.00
N SER A 68 8.91 12.16 11.34
CA SER A 68 9.03 13.05 10.17
C SER A 68 8.21 12.54 8.98
N CYS A 69 8.30 11.25 8.65
CA CYS A 69 7.49 10.65 7.59
C CYS A 69 6.01 10.62 7.94
N TYR A 70 5.64 10.53 9.22
CA TYR A 70 4.25 10.62 9.64
C TYR A 70 3.68 12.02 9.39
N GLN A 71 4.44 13.08 9.70
CA GLN A 71 4.04 14.47 9.45
C GLN A 71 4.00 14.82 7.96
N ALA A 72 4.91 14.26 7.17
CA ALA A 72 4.96 14.48 5.72
C ALA A 72 3.89 13.71 4.94
N ASP A 73 3.10 12.85 5.61
CA ASP A 73 2.12 12.01 4.94
C ASP A 73 0.84 12.77 4.62
N LEU A 74 0.72 13.20 3.36
CA LEU A 74 -0.43 13.99 2.90
C LEU A 74 -1.72 13.17 2.82
N VAL A 75 -1.61 11.87 2.59
CA VAL A 75 -2.76 10.99 2.33
C VAL A 75 -3.33 10.42 3.63
N HIS A 76 -2.49 10.22 4.65
CA HIS A 76 -2.90 9.59 5.91
C HIS A 76 -4.11 10.26 6.59
N PRO A 77 -4.18 11.60 6.72
CA PRO A 77 -5.34 12.27 7.34
C PRO A 77 -6.66 11.88 6.68
N CYS A 78 -6.65 11.68 5.36
CA CYS A 78 -7.84 11.28 4.61
C CYS A 78 -8.29 9.84 4.90
N LEU A 79 -7.32 8.92 5.05
CA LEU A 79 -7.59 7.50 5.29
C LEU A 79 -8.11 7.20 6.70
N ILE A 80 -7.94 8.13 7.63
CA ILE A 80 -8.42 8.01 9.01
C ILE A 80 -9.68 8.84 9.28
N CYS A 81 -10.25 9.48 8.25
CA CYS A 81 -11.50 10.22 8.39
C CYS A 81 -12.64 9.24 8.69
N ASP A 82 -13.39 9.51 9.77
CA ASP A 82 -14.50 8.69 10.24
C ASP A 82 -15.88 9.12 9.66
N GLY A 83 -15.87 10.14 8.79
CA GLY A 83 -17.06 10.73 8.20
C GLY A 83 -17.65 11.92 8.98
N THR A 84 -17.24 12.13 10.24
CA THR A 84 -17.68 13.28 11.05
C THR A 84 -16.67 14.43 11.01
N LYS A 85 -15.38 14.11 11.05
CA LYS A 85 -14.28 15.08 10.98
C LYS A 85 -13.19 14.56 10.05
N CYS A 86 -12.71 15.44 9.18
CA CYS A 86 -11.63 15.12 8.26
C CYS A 86 -10.61 16.27 8.24
N SER A 87 -9.40 15.99 8.72
CA SER A 87 -8.28 16.95 8.79
C SER A 87 -7.42 16.95 7.53
N ALA A 88 -7.85 16.24 6.48
CA ALA A 88 -7.18 16.28 5.19
C ALA A 88 -7.40 17.64 4.51
N GLU A 89 -6.36 18.16 3.86
CA GLU A 89 -6.45 19.33 3.00
C GLU A 89 -7.57 19.15 1.95
N PRO A 90 -8.32 20.20 1.58
CA PRO A 90 -9.50 20.06 0.71
C PRO A 90 -9.23 19.35 -0.63
N SER A 91 -8.07 19.62 -1.25
CA SER A 91 -7.65 18.98 -2.50
C SER A 91 -7.43 17.47 -2.31
N VAL A 92 -6.73 17.06 -1.26
CA VAL A 92 -6.50 15.65 -0.92
C VAL A 92 -7.81 14.95 -0.60
N ARG A 93 -8.67 15.59 0.20
CA ARG A 93 -9.99 15.05 0.56
C ARG A 93 -10.82 14.78 -0.68
N LYS A 94 -10.86 15.73 -1.62
CA LYS A 94 -11.57 15.58 -2.90
C LYS A 94 -11.04 14.38 -3.68
N SER A 95 -9.70 14.26 -3.82
CA SER A 95 -9.08 13.12 -4.50
C SER A 95 -9.47 11.78 -3.88
N CYS A 96 -9.54 11.66 -2.55
CA CYS A 96 -9.97 10.43 -1.90
C CYS A 96 -11.45 10.12 -2.15
N GLN A 97 -12.33 11.13 -2.09
CA GLN A 97 -13.77 10.96 -2.23
C GLN A 97 -14.16 10.57 -3.67
N GLU A 98 -13.43 11.08 -4.65
CA GLU A 98 -13.62 10.74 -6.07
C GLU A 98 -13.00 9.39 -6.45
N ALA A 99 -12.13 8.84 -5.60
CA ALA A 99 -11.45 7.59 -5.88
C ALA A 99 -12.38 6.38 -5.72
N THR A 100 -12.52 5.58 -6.77
CA THR A 100 -13.30 4.33 -6.69
C THR A 100 -12.57 3.27 -5.87
N ALA A 101 -13.20 2.84 -4.78
CA ALA A 101 -12.74 1.78 -3.91
C ALA A 101 -13.52 0.47 -4.16
N TYR A 102 -12.84 -0.66 -3.99
CA TYR A 102 -13.40 -2.00 -4.11
C TYR A 102 -13.23 -2.72 -2.78
N VAL A 103 -14.33 -3.26 -2.25
CA VAL A 103 -14.30 -4.14 -1.09
C VAL A 103 -14.00 -5.56 -1.56
N TYR A 104 -13.08 -6.25 -0.87
CA TYR A 104 -12.78 -7.65 -1.13
C TYR A 104 -12.84 -8.46 0.17
N LEU A 105 -13.11 -9.74 -0.01
CA LEU A 105 -13.08 -10.77 1.02
C LEU A 105 -11.99 -11.78 0.66
N ALA A 106 -11.14 -12.14 1.61
CA ALA A 106 -10.17 -13.22 1.47
C ALA A 106 -10.38 -14.24 2.58
N SER A 107 -10.56 -15.52 2.22
CA SER A 107 -10.74 -16.63 3.16
C SER A 107 -9.43 -17.35 3.40
N PHE A 108 -9.11 -17.59 4.67
CA PHE A 108 -7.93 -18.31 5.12
C PHE A 108 -8.36 -19.53 5.94
N GLY A 109 -8.35 -20.71 5.32
CA GLY A 109 -8.96 -21.90 5.91
C GLY A 109 -10.48 -21.74 6.06
N SER A 110 -11.08 -22.53 6.96
CA SER A 110 -12.54 -22.68 7.00
C SER A 110 -13.29 -21.50 7.66
N ASN A 111 -12.69 -20.82 8.65
CA ASN A 111 -13.40 -19.88 9.52
C ASN A 111 -12.71 -18.52 9.69
N ARG A 112 -11.79 -18.14 8.79
CA ARG A 112 -11.11 -16.83 8.89
C ARG A 112 -11.31 -16.04 7.62
N LEU A 113 -12.01 -14.92 7.74
CA LEU A 113 -12.20 -13.97 6.67
C LEU A 113 -11.43 -12.69 6.96
N LYS A 114 -10.73 -12.17 5.94
CA LYS A 114 -10.19 -10.82 5.92
C LYS A 114 -11.05 -9.98 4.99
N VAL A 115 -11.57 -8.88 5.52
CA VAL A 115 -12.22 -7.84 4.73
C VAL A 115 -11.19 -6.75 4.47
N GLY A 116 -11.10 -6.29 3.24
CA GLY A 116 -10.22 -5.20 2.89
C GLY A 116 -10.79 -4.32 1.80
N VAL A 117 -10.19 -3.13 1.67
CA VAL A 117 -10.51 -2.17 0.64
C VAL A 117 -9.27 -1.98 -0.24
N ALA A 118 -9.46 -1.90 -1.55
CA ALA A 118 -8.39 -1.65 -2.50
C ALA A 118 -8.90 -0.89 -3.74
N HIS A 119 -8.02 -0.22 -4.46
CA HIS A 119 -8.34 0.29 -5.79
C HIS A 119 -8.31 -0.83 -6.84
N LYS A 120 -9.03 -0.63 -7.95
CA LYS A 120 -9.15 -1.60 -9.07
C LYS A 120 -7.79 -2.17 -9.49
N THR A 121 -6.79 -1.30 -9.64
CA THR A 121 -5.44 -1.65 -10.10
C THR A 121 -4.68 -2.53 -9.12
N ARG A 122 -5.04 -2.51 -7.82
CA ARG A 122 -4.40 -3.32 -6.77
C ARG A 122 -5.05 -4.67 -6.57
N ILE A 123 -6.25 -4.92 -7.10
CA ILE A 123 -6.98 -6.16 -6.86
C ILE A 123 -6.16 -7.40 -7.24
N PRO A 124 -5.56 -7.51 -8.44
CA PRO A 124 -4.75 -8.67 -8.79
C PRO A 124 -3.54 -8.85 -7.88
N ARG A 125 -2.85 -7.75 -7.56
CA ARG A 125 -1.69 -7.75 -6.66
C ARG A 125 -2.08 -8.19 -5.25
N ARG A 126 -3.25 -7.79 -4.74
CA ARG A 126 -3.76 -8.25 -3.44
C ARG A 126 -4.03 -9.75 -3.44
N TRP A 127 -4.54 -10.32 -4.52
CA TRP A 127 -4.74 -11.77 -4.60
C TRP A 127 -3.42 -12.53 -4.46
N VAL A 128 -2.39 -12.10 -5.18
CA VAL A 128 -1.05 -12.69 -5.11
C VAL A 128 -0.42 -12.49 -3.73
N GLU A 129 -0.41 -11.25 -3.20
CA GLU A 129 0.14 -10.91 -1.88
C GLU A 129 -0.52 -11.69 -0.73
N GLN A 130 -1.78 -12.12 -0.88
CA GLN A 130 -2.51 -12.88 0.13
C GLN A 130 -2.46 -14.40 -0.10
N GLY A 131 -1.80 -14.89 -1.16
CA GLY A 131 -1.70 -16.31 -1.46
C GLY A 131 -3.03 -16.94 -1.87
N ALA A 132 -3.86 -16.23 -2.63
CA ALA A 132 -5.15 -16.75 -3.06
C ALA A 132 -5.01 -17.77 -4.20
N ASN A 133 -5.47 -19.01 -3.98
CA ASN A 133 -5.53 -20.06 -5.01
C ASN A 133 -6.72 -19.87 -5.98
N LEU A 134 -7.74 -19.09 -5.58
CA LEU A 134 -8.94 -18.80 -6.37
C LEU A 134 -9.40 -17.36 -6.08
N ALA A 135 -9.87 -16.67 -7.11
CA ALA A 135 -10.53 -15.37 -6.97
C ALA A 135 -11.81 -15.31 -7.82
N LYS A 136 -12.88 -14.73 -7.27
CA LYS A 136 -14.15 -14.51 -7.98
C LYS A 136 -14.63 -13.09 -7.76
N LYS A 137 -15.01 -12.42 -8.84
CA LYS A 137 -15.68 -11.12 -8.77
C LYS A 137 -17.16 -11.35 -8.49
N ILE A 138 -17.66 -10.74 -7.42
CA ILE A 138 -19.10 -10.70 -7.13
C ILE A 138 -19.65 -9.46 -7.83
N ILE A 139 -20.64 -9.66 -8.71
CA ILE A 139 -21.40 -8.58 -9.33
C ILE A 139 -22.74 -8.57 -8.62
N VAL A 140 -23.01 -7.53 -7.84
CA VAL A 140 -24.34 -7.28 -7.30
C VAL A 140 -25.07 -6.47 -8.35
N GLY A 141 -26.13 -7.05 -8.92
CA GLY A 141 -27.04 -6.41 -9.87
C GLY A 141 -28.12 -5.62 -9.16
#